data_AF-A0A2K5IFY8-F1
#
_entry.id   AF-A0A2K5IFY8-F1
#
_cell.length_a   1.000
_cell.length_b   1.000
_cell.length_c   1.000
_cell.angle_alpha   90.00
_cell.angle_beta   90.00
_cell.angle_gamma   90.00
#
_symmetry.space_group_name_H-M   'P 1'
#
loop_
_entity.id
_entity.type
_entity.pdbx_description
1 polymer ?
#
loop_
_entity_poly.entity_id
_entity_poly.type
_entity_poly.pdbx_seq_one_letter_code
_entity_poly.pdbx_strand_id
1 'polypeptide(L)'
;KNVEDFTGPRERSDLGFITFDITADLENIFDWNVKQLFLYLSAEYSTKNNALNQVVLWDKIVLRGDNPKLLLKDMKTKYFFFDDGNGLKGNRNVTLTLSWNVVPNAGILPLVTGSGHVSVPFPDTYEITKSY
;
A
#
# COMPACT_ATOMS: atom_id res chain seq x y z
N LYS A 1 -13.15 12.78 5.55
CA LYS A 1 -13.11 12.39 6.97
C LYS A 1 -11.99 13.19 7.60
N ASN A 2 -12.24 13.92 8.69
CA ASN A 2 -11.16 14.57 9.44
C ASN A 2 -10.31 13.47 10.07
N VAL A 3 -9.01 13.50 9.84
CA VAL A 3 -8.05 12.58 10.45
C VAL A 3 -7.43 13.32 11.61
N GLU A 4 -7.38 12.68 12.78
CA GLU A 4 -6.74 13.25 13.96
C GLU A 4 -5.25 13.41 13.69
N ASP A 5 -4.72 14.58 14.04
CA ASP A 5 -3.30 14.89 13.93
C ASP A 5 -2.60 14.31 15.16
N PHE A 6 -1.81 13.25 14.97
CA PHE A 6 -1.11 12.54 16.04
C PHE A 6 0.31 13.06 16.26
N THR A 7 0.71 14.16 15.62
CA THR A 7 2.05 14.73 15.78
C THR A 7 2.24 15.44 17.12
N GLY A 8 3.49 15.49 17.57
CA GLY A 8 3.87 16.29 18.74
C GLY A 8 3.62 17.79 18.52
N PRO A 9 3.40 18.56 19.59
CA PRO A 9 3.17 20.00 19.46
C PRO A 9 4.39 20.67 18.81
N ARG A 10 4.23 21.06 17.53
CA ARG A 10 5.15 21.75 16.58
C ARG A 10 5.62 20.94 15.37
N GLU A 11 5.28 19.67 15.27
CA GLU A 11 5.56 18.88 14.06
C GLU A 11 4.31 18.81 13.17
N ARG A 12 4.51 18.90 11.85
CA ARG A 12 3.46 18.70 10.85
C ARG A 12 3.79 17.45 10.07
N SER A 13 2.82 16.55 10.01
CA SER A 13 2.86 15.33 9.20
C SER A 13 2.16 15.55 7.87
N ASP A 14 2.72 14.98 6.82
CA ASP A 14 2.04 14.85 5.54
C ASP A 14 1.04 13.70 5.59
N LEU A 15 -0.14 13.95 5.06
CA LEU A 15 -1.15 12.94 4.79
C LEU A 15 -1.33 12.79 3.28
N GLY A 16 -0.98 11.61 2.77
CA GLY A 16 -1.18 11.23 1.37
C GLY A 16 -2.52 10.54 1.14
N PHE A 17 -3.11 10.80 -0.03
CA PHE A 17 -4.24 10.02 -0.54
C PHE A 17 -3.85 9.40 -1.87
N ILE A 18 -4.10 8.11 -2.02
CA ILE A 18 -3.87 7.37 -3.26
C ILE A 18 -5.15 6.62 -3.61
N THR A 19 -5.55 6.74 -4.87
CA THR A 19 -6.53 5.87 -5.50
C THR A 19 -5.79 5.01 -6.51
N PHE A 20 -6.10 3.71 -6.56
CA PHE A 20 -5.36 2.78 -7.38
C PHE A 20 -6.26 1.68 -7.97
N ASP A 21 -5.78 1.11 -9.08
CA ASP A 21 -6.33 -0.07 -9.72
C ASP A 21 -5.35 -1.23 -9.57
N ILE A 22 -5.85 -2.45 -9.34
CA ILE A 22 -5.03 -3.66 -9.30
C ILE A 22 -5.65 -4.67 -10.26
N THR A 23 -4.82 -5.13 -11.20
CA THR A 23 -5.10 -6.31 -12.02
C THR A 23 -4.00 -7.33 -11.78
N ALA A 24 -4.36 -8.51 -11.26
CA ALA A 24 -3.40 -9.58 -11.00
C ALA A 24 -4.08 -10.95 -11.17
N ASP A 25 -3.34 -11.89 -11.77
CA ASP A 25 -3.74 -13.30 -11.84
C ASP A 25 -2.93 -14.10 -10.83
N LEU A 26 -3.58 -14.54 -9.76
CA LEU A 26 -2.95 -15.28 -8.66
C LEU A 26 -3.16 -16.79 -8.76
N GLU A 27 -3.79 -17.28 -9.84
CA GLU A 27 -4.26 -18.66 -9.95
C GLU A 27 -3.10 -19.65 -9.77
N ASN A 28 -1.97 -19.36 -10.41
CA ASN A 28 -0.77 -20.21 -10.38
C ASN A 28 -0.04 -20.24 -9.03
N ILE A 29 -0.44 -19.41 -8.06
CA ILE A 29 0.14 -19.41 -6.71
C ILE A 29 -0.54 -20.48 -5.84
N PHE A 30 -1.81 -20.79 -6.10
CA PHE A 30 -2.55 -21.78 -5.33
C PHE A 30 -2.20 -23.21 -5.78
N ASP A 31 -1.31 -23.89 -5.07
CA ASP A 31 -1.09 -25.34 -5.20
C ASP A 31 -2.10 -26.14 -4.35
N TRP A 32 -1.82 -27.35 -3.85
CA TRP A 32 -2.72 -28.09 -2.93
C TRP A 32 -2.59 -27.68 -1.46
N ASN A 33 -1.47 -27.08 -1.07
CA ASN A 33 -1.14 -26.71 0.30
C ASN A 33 -1.48 -25.25 0.64
N VAL A 34 -1.58 -24.34 -0.33
CA VAL A 34 -1.93 -22.91 -0.06
C VAL A 34 -3.36 -22.75 0.49
N LYS A 35 -3.52 -22.36 1.75
CA LYS A 35 -4.84 -22.10 2.35
C LYS A 35 -5.39 -20.74 1.91
N GLN A 36 -4.53 -19.72 1.99
CA GLN A 36 -4.88 -18.34 1.68
C GLN A 36 -3.63 -17.55 1.29
N LEU A 37 -3.85 -16.45 0.56
CA LEU A 37 -2.86 -15.42 0.32
C LEU A 37 -3.22 -14.19 1.14
N PHE A 38 -2.25 -13.63 1.84
CA PHE A 38 -2.38 -12.31 2.46
C PHE A 38 -1.68 -11.29 1.59
N LEU A 39 -2.45 -10.57 0.77
CA LEU A 39 -1.97 -9.53 -0.13
C LEU A 39 -1.93 -8.19 0.57
N TYR A 40 -0.95 -7.37 0.21
CA TYR A 40 -0.88 -5.99 0.65
C TYR A 40 -0.16 -5.11 -0.37
N LEU A 41 -0.67 -3.88 -0.51
CA LEU A 41 -0.09 -2.83 -1.31
C LEU A 41 0.69 -1.91 -0.36
N SER A 42 1.99 -1.75 -0.62
CA SER A 42 2.86 -0.82 0.09
C SER A 42 3.25 0.36 -0.79
N ALA A 43 3.48 1.52 -0.18
CA ALA A 43 4.18 2.64 -0.76
C ALA A 43 5.59 2.71 -0.18
N GLU A 44 6.58 2.84 -1.06
CA GLU A 44 8.00 2.96 -0.74
C GLU A 44 8.55 4.28 -1.27
N TYR A 45 9.22 5.03 -0.43
CA TYR A 45 9.76 6.34 -0.78
C TYR A 45 10.92 6.73 0.15
N SER A 46 11.81 7.57 -0.36
CA SER A 46 12.93 8.10 0.41
C SER A 46 12.64 9.53 0.87
N THR A 47 13.17 9.89 2.04
CA THR A 47 13.18 11.27 2.57
C THR A 47 14.62 11.68 2.89
N LYS A 48 14.84 12.93 3.31
CA LYS A 48 16.19 13.39 3.68
C LYS A 48 16.77 12.62 4.87
N ASN A 49 15.90 12.20 5.80
CA ASN A 49 16.31 11.57 7.05
C ASN A 49 16.27 10.05 6.98
N ASN A 50 15.53 9.47 6.02
CA ASN A 50 15.38 8.03 5.89
C ASN A 50 15.51 7.59 4.43
N ALA A 51 16.43 6.66 4.18
CA ALA A 51 16.67 6.11 2.85
C ALA A 51 15.49 5.27 2.34
N LEU A 52 14.72 4.64 3.24
CA LEU A 52 13.57 3.82 2.89
C LEU A 52 12.45 3.96 3.94
N ASN A 53 11.37 4.61 3.54
CA ASN A 53 10.09 4.59 4.23
C ASN A 53 9.16 3.62 3.50
N GLN A 54 8.54 2.70 4.22
CA GLN A 54 7.61 1.72 3.66
C GLN A 54 6.31 1.72 4.48
N VAL A 55 5.19 2.03 3.82
CA VAL A 55 3.87 2.12 4.46
C VAL A 55 2.88 1.21 3.76
N VAL A 56 2.17 0.36 4.50
CA VAL A 56 1.10 -0.47 3.95
C VAL A 56 -0.16 0.38 3.81
N LEU A 57 -0.68 0.47 2.60
CA LEU A 57 -1.84 1.30 2.27
C LEU A 57 -3.14 0.50 2.23
N TRP A 58 -3.05 -0.76 1.84
CA TRP A 58 -4.20 -1.64 1.63
C TRP A 58 -3.78 -3.09 1.74
N ASP A 59 -4.69 -3.94 2.16
CA ASP A 59 -4.51 -5.38 2.27
C ASP A 59 -5.74 -6.14 1.74
N LYS A 60 -5.60 -7.42 1.44
CA LYS A 60 -6.74 -8.33 1.22
C LYS A 60 -6.31 -9.77 1.44
N ILE A 61 -7.18 -10.54 2.09
CA ILE A 61 -7.07 -12.00 2.14
C ILE A 61 -7.81 -12.57 0.93
N VAL A 62 -7.14 -13.46 0.19
CA VAL A 62 -7.76 -14.28 -0.87
C VAL A 62 -7.67 -15.73 -0.41
N LEU A 63 -8.82 -16.37 -0.20
CA LEU A 63 -8.89 -17.76 0.26
C LEU A 63 -8.79 -18.71 -0.94
N ARG A 64 -8.32 -19.94 -0.68
CA ARG A 64 -8.48 -21.02 -1.66
C ARG A 64 -9.96 -21.21 -1.99
N GLY A 65 -10.29 -21.21 -3.28
CA GLY A 65 -11.66 -21.33 -3.77
C GLY A 65 -12.32 -19.99 -4.09
N ASP A 66 -11.74 -18.87 -3.65
CA ASP A 66 -12.12 -17.55 -4.17
C ASP A 66 -11.68 -17.40 -5.63
N ASN A 67 -12.20 -16.39 -6.31
CA ASN A 67 -11.71 -16.02 -7.64
C ASN A 67 -10.25 -15.53 -7.53
N PRO A 68 -9.26 -16.25 -8.14
CA PRO A 68 -7.86 -15.88 -8.03
C PRO A 68 -7.48 -14.68 -8.92
N LYS A 69 -8.37 -14.26 -9.82
CA LYS A 69 -8.16 -13.10 -10.70
C LYS A 69 -8.66 -11.85 -10.00
N LEU A 70 -7.73 -11.04 -9.52
CA LEU A 70 -8.02 -9.74 -8.93
C LEU A 70 -8.24 -8.71 -10.03
N LEU A 71 -9.44 -8.13 -10.05
CA LEU A 71 -9.79 -6.97 -10.86
C LEU A 71 -10.42 -5.92 -9.93
N LEU A 72 -9.57 -5.05 -9.39
CA LEU A 72 -9.96 -3.99 -8.46
C LEU A 72 -9.81 -2.65 -9.15
N LYS A 73 -10.84 -1.80 -9.06
CA LYS A 73 -10.89 -0.48 -9.67
C LYS A 73 -11.27 0.58 -8.66
N ASP A 74 -10.71 1.78 -8.81
CA ASP A 74 -10.98 2.96 -7.99
C ASP A 74 -10.86 2.67 -6.48
N MET A 75 -9.89 1.83 -6.12
CA MET A 75 -9.67 1.44 -4.74
C MET A 75 -9.02 2.59 -3.98
N LYS A 76 -9.54 2.86 -2.79
CA LYS A 76 -8.95 3.80 -1.84
C LYS A 76 -8.06 3.04 -0.86
N THR A 77 -7.06 3.73 -0.31
CA THR A 77 -6.28 3.18 0.80
C THR A 77 -7.19 2.84 1.98
N LYS A 78 -6.92 1.71 2.64
CA LYS A 78 -7.55 1.32 3.90
C LYS A 78 -6.89 2.01 5.09
N TYR A 79 -5.57 2.11 5.04
CA TYR A 79 -4.76 2.76 6.05
C TYR A 79 -4.33 4.14 5.55
N PHE A 80 -4.16 5.06 6.50
CA PHE A 80 -3.70 6.41 6.17
C PHE A 80 -2.24 6.37 5.73
N PHE A 81 -1.94 7.09 4.66
CA PHE A 81 -0.56 7.28 4.23
C PHE A 81 0.04 8.48 4.98
N PHE A 82 0.48 8.24 6.21
CA PHE A 82 1.13 9.24 7.03
C PHE A 82 2.65 9.20 6.89
N ASP A 83 3.25 10.38 6.76
CA ASP A 83 4.67 10.60 6.94
C ASP A 83 4.89 11.45 8.20
N ASP A 84 5.91 11.13 8.98
CA ASP A 84 6.25 11.83 10.23
C ASP A 84 6.91 13.21 10.01
N GLY A 85 6.94 13.69 8.75
CA GLY A 85 7.33 15.06 8.40
C GLY A 85 6.66 15.53 7.11
N ASN A 86 7.41 16.29 6.31
CA ASN A 86 6.95 16.81 5.01
C ASN A 86 7.56 16.03 3.83
N GLY A 87 7.69 14.71 3.97
CA GLY A 87 8.42 13.83 3.05
C GLY A 87 7.63 13.38 1.81
N LEU A 88 6.32 13.63 1.78
CA LEU A 88 5.46 13.24 0.66
C LEU A 88 5.31 14.35 -0.36
N LYS A 89 5.17 15.59 0.09
CA LYS A 89 5.04 16.74 -0.80
C LYS A 89 6.23 16.86 -1.75
N GLY A 90 5.95 16.89 -3.06
CA GLY A 90 6.97 16.99 -4.11
C GLY A 90 7.86 15.76 -4.24
N ASN A 91 7.54 14.65 -3.58
CA ASN A 91 8.30 13.42 -3.71
C ASN A 91 8.05 12.80 -5.08
N ARG A 92 9.09 12.74 -5.93
CA ARG A 92 8.93 12.28 -7.31
C ARG A 92 8.86 10.75 -7.44
N ASN A 93 9.30 10.02 -6.42
CA ASN A 93 9.53 8.58 -6.49
C ASN A 93 8.81 7.85 -5.35
N VAL A 94 7.48 7.89 -5.35
CA VAL A 94 6.67 7.03 -4.47
C VAL A 94 6.31 5.76 -5.23
N THR A 95 6.92 4.64 -4.84
CA THR A 95 6.75 3.36 -5.54
C THR A 95 5.70 2.52 -4.85
N LEU A 96 4.65 2.16 -5.59
CA LEU A 96 3.62 1.25 -5.13
C LEU A 96 3.97 -0.18 -5.52
N THR A 97 3.93 -1.06 -4.53
CA THR A 97 4.34 -2.46 -4.64
C THR A 97 3.26 -3.37 -4.10
N LEU A 98 2.80 -4.33 -4.91
CA LEU A 98 1.91 -5.40 -4.45
C LEU A 98 2.74 -6.61 -4.02
N SER A 99 2.61 -7.01 -2.75
CA SER A 99 3.28 -8.19 -2.17
C SER A 99 2.26 -9.13 -1.55
N TRP A 100 2.65 -10.39 -1.31
CA TRP A 100 1.78 -11.35 -0.63
C TRP A 100 2.54 -12.37 0.22
N ASN A 101 1.95 -12.76 1.34
CA ASN A 101 2.39 -13.93 2.10
C ASN A 101 1.56 -15.14 1.67
N VAL A 102 2.24 -16.26 1.41
CA VAL A 102 1.56 -17.53 1.16
C VAL A 102 1.34 -18.21 2.52
N VAL A 103 0.08 -18.42 2.89
CA VAL A 103 -0.26 -19.10 4.13
C VAL A 103 -0.67 -20.53 3.77
N PRO A 104 0.13 -21.55 4.10
CA PRO A 104 -0.22 -22.93 3.80
C PRO A 104 -1.20 -23.50 4.82
N ASN A 105 -1.76 -24.67 4.52
CA ASN A 105 -2.46 -25.49 5.49
C ASN A 105 -1.50 -26.03 6.55
N ALA A 106 -0.26 -26.37 6.16
CA ALA A 106 0.83 -26.73 7.06
C ALA A 106 2.20 -26.37 6.47
N GLY A 107 3.16 -26.03 7.34
CA GLY A 107 4.56 -25.76 6.96
C GLY A 107 4.98 -24.30 7.18
N ILE A 108 6.00 -23.88 6.41
CA ILE A 108 6.64 -22.55 6.51
C ILE A 108 5.72 -21.47 5.93
N LEU A 109 5.81 -20.26 6.46
CA LEU A 109 5.17 -19.05 5.91
C LEU A 109 6.18 -18.26 5.05
N PRO A 110 6.23 -18.47 3.72
CA PRO A 110 7.08 -17.67 2.87
C PRO A 110 6.42 -16.32 2.55
N LEU A 111 7.25 -15.28 2.55
CA LEU A 111 6.91 -13.98 1.99
C LEU A 111 7.31 -13.97 0.51
N VAL A 112 6.36 -13.71 -0.38
CA VAL A 112 6.57 -13.68 -1.83
C VAL A 112 6.14 -12.33 -2.38
N THR A 113 7.05 -11.63 -3.03
CA THR A 113 6.74 -10.36 -3.67
C THR A 113 6.23 -10.59 -5.09
N GLY A 114 5.14 -9.91 -5.44
CA GLY A 114 4.63 -9.93 -6.80
C GLY A 114 5.47 -9.14 -7.77
N SER A 115 5.46 -9.55 -9.03
CA SER A 115 6.08 -8.77 -10.11
C SER A 115 5.11 -7.69 -10.57
N GLY A 116 5.37 -6.44 -10.20
CA GLY A 116 4.57 -5.30 -10.64
C GLY A 116 4.67 -4.14 -9.67
N HIS A 117 5.31 -3.07 -10.11
CA HIS A 117 5.47 -1.85 -9.32
C HIS A 117 5.21 -0.65 -10.21
N VAL A 118 4.65 0.41 -9.62
CA VAL A 118 4.48 1.68 -10.31
C VAL A 118 4.99 2.79 -9.41
N SER A 119 5.92 3.60 -9.93
CA SER A 119 6.37 4.80 -9.24
C SER A 119 5.55 5.98 -9.73
N VAL A 120 4.95 6.69 -8.78
CA VAL A 120 4.13 7.88 -9.04
C VAL A 120 4.73 9.09 -8.32
N PRO A 121 4.80 10.25 -8.98
CA PRO A 121 5.18 11.48 -8.31
C PRO A 121 4.01 12.01 -7.48
N PHE A 122 4.32 12.47 -6.27
CA PHE A 122 3.39 13.22 -5.45
C PHE A 122 3.35 14.70 -5.85
N PRO A 123 2.21 15.39 -5.67
CA PRO A 123 2.07 16.80 -6.02
C PRO A 123 3.03 17.71 -5.25
N ASP A 124 3.44 18.80 -5.88
CA ASP A 124 4.30 19.83 -5.27
C ASP A 124 3.53 20.76 -4.32
N THR A 125 2.21 20.65 -4.26
CA THR A 125 1.32 21.49 -3.46
C THR A 125 0.30 20.63 -2.73
N TYR A 126 -0.04 21.00 -1.49
CA TYR A 126 -1.12 20.35 -0.76
C TYR A 126 -2.47 20.66 -1.40
N GLU A 127 -3.36 19.67 -1.41
CA GLU A 127 -4.76 19.92 -1.69
C GLU A 127 -5.37 20.67 -0.49
N ILE A 128 -5.89 21.86 -0.75
CA ILE A 128 -6.67 22.59 0.25
C ILE A 128 -8.09 22.05 0.17
N THR A 129 -8.51 21.29 1.17
CA THR A 129 -9.92 20.86 1.28
C THR A 129 -10.78 22.12 1.33
N LYS A 130 -11.56 22.39 0.27
CA LYS A 130 -12.55 23.46 0.31
C LYS A 130 -13.58 23.11 1.38
N SER A 131 -13.59 23.89 2.46
CA SER A 131 -14.71 23.93 3.41
C SER A 131 -15.93 24.42 2.65
N TYR A 132 -16.91 23.55 2.42
CA TYR A 132 -18.26 23.95 2.03
C TYR A 132 -19.07 24.25 3.30
#